data_AF-A0A2N5M3E8-F1
#
_entry.id   AF-A0A2N5M3E8-F1
#
_cell.length_a   1.000
_cell.length_b   1.000
_cell.length_c   1.000
_cell.angle_alpha   90.00
_cell.angle_beta   90.00
_cell.angle_gamma   90.00
#
_symmetry.space_group_name_H-M   'P 1'
#
loop_
_entity.id
_entity.type
_entity.pdbx_description
1 polymer ?
#
loop_
_entity_poly.entity_id
_entity_poly.type
_entity_poly.pdbx_seq_one_letter_code
_entity_poly.pdbx_strand_id
1 'polypeptide(L)'
;MKINSFTFTHPPVLHIFPSLYEGLGLPELSAYTEQRFLFTYSLGKLEGTGNGSIRLKKKNKEFDIVILEKLPGVGPIKLKNVKDLLIREAKDLFVANIQGEPNLRKVYHSYFRKSI
;
A
#
# COMPACT_ATOMS: atom_id res chain seq x y z
N MET A 1 1.08 10.00 18.85
CA MET A 1 0.18 9.12 18.07
C MET A 1 0.84 7.76 18.01
N LYS A 2 0.06 6.68 18.09
CA LYS A 2 0.57 5.31 18.10
C LYS A 2 -0.33 4.43 17.25
N ILE A 3 0.25 3.38 16.66
CA ILE A 3 -0.50 2.28 16.07
C ILE A 3 -0.72 1.27 17.18
N ASN A 4 -1.96 0.89 17.42
CA ASN A 4 -2.32 -0.02 18.51
C ASN A 4 -2.49 -1.46 18.02
N SER A 5 -2.99 -1.62 16.79
CA SER A 5 -3.10 -2.91 16.12
C SER A 5 -2.97 -2.77 14.62
N PHE A 6 -2.59 -3.88 13.97
CA PHE A 6 -2.43 -3.99 12.53
C PHE A 6 -2.76 -5.42 12.10
N THR A 7 -3.49 -5.59 10.99
CA THR A 7 -3.82 -6.92 10.46
C THR A 7 -4.06 -6.87 8.95
N PHE A 8 -3.40 -7.74 8.20
CA PHE A 8 -3.70 -7.93 6.77
C PHE A 8 -5.08 -8.55 6.59
N THR A 9 -5.87 -8.02 5.66
CA THR A 9 -7.24 -8.46 5.42
C THR A 9 -7.44 -9.22 4.12
N HIS A 10 -6.46 -9.18 3.23
CA HIS A 10 -6.52 -9.78 1.90
C HIS A 10 -5.16 -10.42 1.58
N PRO A 11 -5.11 -11.43 0.69
CA PRO A 11 -3.85 -11.93 0.17
C PRO A 11 -3.14 -10.87 -0.68
N PRO A 12 -1.81 -10.97 -0.86
CA PRO A 12 -1.06 -10.07 -1.73
C PRO A 12 -1.49 -10.24 -3.20
N VAL A 13 -1.55 -9.12 -3.92
CA VAL A 13 -2.00 -9.03 -5.33
C VAL A 13 -0.93 -8.34 -6.16
N LEU A 14 -0.58 -8.93 -7.31
CA LEU A 14 0.33 -8.35 -8.27
C LEU A 14 -0.43 -7.50 -9.30
N HIS A 15 -0.18 -6.20 -9.31
CA HIS A 15 -0.67 -5.28 -10.33
C HIS A 15 0.33 -5.17 -11.48
N ILE A 16 -0.15 -5.39 -12.70
CA ILE A 16 0.62 -5.37 -13.94
C ILE A 16 0.07 -4.24 -14.81
N PHE A 17 0.95 -3.35 -15.22
CA PHE A 17 0.64 -2.30 -16.20
C PHE A 17 1.13 -2.73 -17.59
N PRO A 18 0.52 -2.20 -18.66
CA PRO A 18 1.04 -2.37 -20.01
C PRO A 18 2.49 -1.90 -20.12
N SER A 19 3.32 -2.65 -20.84
CA SER A 19 4.75 -2.36 -21.03
C SER A 19 5.01 -0.98 -21.66
N LEU A 20 4.05 -0.42 -22.41
CA LEU A 20 4.09 0.95 -22.93
C LEU A 20 4.39 1.99 -21.81
N TYR A 21 3.91 1.74 -20.59
CA TYR A 21 4.11 2.65 -19.47
C TYR A 21 5.46 2.43 -18.78
N GLU A 22 6.10 1.28 -19.01
CA GLU A 22 7.46 1.01 -18.56
C GLU A 22 8.44 1.80 -19.45
N GLY A 23 9.12 2.80 -18.86
CA GLY A 23 10.10 3.64 -19.58
C GLY A 23 9.68 5.10 -19.74
N LEU A 24 8.41 5.45 -19.46
CA LEU A 24 7.94 6.84 -19.44
C LEU A 24 8.45 7.66 -18.24
N GLY A 25 9.29 7.05 -17.38
CA GLY A 25 9.77 7.71 -16.17
C GLY A 25 8.69 7.93 -15.10
N LEU A 26 7.51 7.30 -15.20
CA LEU A 26 6.39 7.41 -14.27
C LEU A 26 6.40 6.23 -13.27
N PRO A 27 6.97 6.39 -12.06
CA PRO A 27 7.12 5.29 -11.11
C PRO A 27 5.78 4.78 -10.58
N GLU A 28 4.74 5.63 -10.60
CA GLU A 28 3.36 5.27 -10.27
C GLU A 28 2.71 4.29 -11.26
N LEU A 29 3.22 4.20 -12.50
CA LEU A 29 2.73 3.29 -13.55
C LEU A 29 3.60 2.04 -13.73
N SER A 30 4.46 1.75 -12.75
CA SER A 30 5.25 0.52 -12.73
C SER A 30 4.47 -0.61 -12.03
N ALA A 31 4.72 -1.85 -12.43
CA ALA A 31 4.14 -3.00 -11.74
C ALA A 31 4.50 -3.01 -10.23
N TYR A 32 3.52 -3.35 -9.39
CA TYR A 32 3.70 -3.42 -7.94
C TYR A 32 2.89 -4.56 -7.34
N THR A 33 3.36 -5.09 -6.21
CA THR A 33 2.56 -5.98 -5.38
C THR A 33 1.89 -5.15 -4.29
N GLU A 34 0.61 -5.37 -4.03
CA GLU A 34 -0.18 -4.69 -2.99
C GLU A 34 -0.76 -5.72 -2.01
N GLN A 35 -0.81 -5.38 -0.72
CA GLN A 35 -1.64 -6.11 0.25
C GLN A 35 -2.40 -5.13 1.15
N ARG A 36 -3.71 -5.36 1.32
CA ARG A 36 -4.59 -4.52 2.14
C ARG A 36 -4.56 -4.94 3.61
N PHE A 37 -4.71 -3.96 4.48
CA PHE A 37 -4.73 -4.15 5.93
C PHE A 37 -5.70 -3.18 6.62
N LEU A 38 -6.06 -3.55 7.85
CA LEU A 38 -6.71 -2.70 8.82
C LEU A 38 -5.71 -2.35 9.92
N PHE A 39 -5.87 -1.16 10.50
CA PHE A 39 -5.11 -0.76 11.67
C PHE A 39 -5.96 0.07 12.61
N THR A 40 -5.59 0.07 13.88
CA THR A 40 -6.14 1.00 14.88
C THR A 40 -5.04 1.95 15.35
N TYR A 41 -5.41 3.18 15.69
CA TYR A 41 -4.48 4.19 16.12
C TYR A 41 -5.06 5.07 17.23
N SER A 42 -4.19 5.56 18.11
CA SER A 42 -4.54 6.59 19.10
C SER A 42 -3.99 7.95 18.72
N LEU A 43 -4.87 8.96 18.76
CA LEU A 43 -4.55 10.38 18.61
C LEU A 43 -4.96 11.14 19.89
N GLY A 44 -4.01 11.31 20.80
CA GLY A 44 -4.30 11.86 22.13
C GLY A 44 -5.12 10.87 22.94
N LYS A 45 -6.35 11.26 23.33
CA LYS A 45 -7.31 10.39 24.03
C LYS A 45 -8.30 9.70 23.09
N LEU A 46 -8.25 10.00 21.80
CA LEU A 46 -9.16 9.42 20.81
C LEU A 46 -8.53 8.18 20.18
N GLU A 47 -9.36 7.19 19.92
CA GLU A 47 -9.01 6.02 19.11
C GLU A 47 -9.74 6.09 17.77
N GLY A 48 -9.09 5.57 16.74
CA GLY A 48 -9.64 5.48 15.40
C GLY A 48 -9.19 4.22 14.70
N THR A 49 -9.96 3.82 13.69
CA THR A 49 -9.64 2.74 12.76
C THR A 49 -9.22 3.35 11.43
N GLY A 50 -8.33 2.68 10.71
CA GLY A 50 -7.94 3.06 9.37
C GLY A 50 -7.78 1.87 8.45
N ASN A 51 -8.03 2.12 7.17
CA ASN A 51 -7.89 1.16 6.08
C ASN A 51 -6.69 1.57 5.23
N GLY A 52 -5.78 0.64 4.97
CA GLY A 52 -4.58 0.92 4.20
C GLY A 52 -4.15 -0.23 3.31
N SER A 53 -3.18 0.05 2.45
CA SER A 53 -2.43 -0.95 1.72
C SER A 53 -0.94 -0.66 1.74
N ILE A 54 -0.15 -1.71 1.79
CA ILE A 54 1.30 -1.66 1.57
C ILE A 54 1.58 -2.08 0.13
N ARG A 55 2.45 -1.33 -0.54
CA ARG A 55 2.84 -1.59 -1.93
C ARG A 55 4.34 -1.80 -2.01
N LEU A 56 4.77 -2.78 -2.79
CA LEU A 56 6.17 -2.97 -3.20
C LEU A 56 6.27 -2.76 -4.71
N LYS A 57 6.92 -1.68 -5.12
CA LYS A 57 7.19 -1.40 -6.54
C LYS A 57 8.25 -2.36 -7.06
N LYS A 58 8.00 -3.02 -8.19
CA LYS A 58 8.95 -3.99 -8.76
C LYS A 58 10.24 -3.36 -9.22
N LYS A 59 10.17 -2.17 -9.83
CA LYS A 59 11.28 -1.51 -10.52
C LYS A 59 12.41 -1.09 -9.58
N ASN A 60 12.08 -0.47 -8.45
CA ASN A 60 13.05 0.13 -7.52
C ASN A 60 13.00 -0.48 -6.10
N LYS A 61 12.16 -1.50 -5.88
CA LYS A 61 11.97 -2.17 -4.58
C LYS A 61 11.56 -1.22 -3.46
N GLU A 62 10.91 -0.10 -3.81
CA GLU A 62 10.37 0.84 -2.83
C GLU A 62 9.08 0.32 -2.22
N PHE A 63 8.95 0.54 -0.91
CA PHE A 63 7.72 0.34 -0.16
C PHE A 63 6.95 1.65 -0.04
N ASP A 64 5.64 1.59 -0.16
CA ASP A 64 4.75 2.72 0.10
C ASP A 64 3.52 2.26 0.89
N ILE A 65 2.97 3.18 1.68
CA ILE A 65 1.69 3.00 2.36
C ILE A 65 0.67 3.94 1.74
N VAL A 66 -0.42 3.35 1.27
CA VAL A 66 -1.59 4.09 0.82
C VAL A 66 -2.66 3.97 1.89
N ILE A 67 -3.07 5.11 2.45
CA ILE A 67 -4.25 5.16 3.32
C ILE A 67 -5.45 5.40 2.41
N LEU A 68 -6.43 4.51 2.48
CA LEU A 68 -7.56 4.48 1.55
C LEU A 68 -8.62 5.55 1.90
N GLU A 69 -8.64 5.98 3.15
CA GLU A 69 -9.63 6.92 3.69
C GLU A 69 -8.96 8.07 4.45
N LYS A 70 -9.62 9.22 4.53
CA LYS A 70 -9.12 10.32 5.35
C LYS A 70 -9.22 9.95 6.82
N LEU A 71 -8.12 10.08 7.55
CA LEU A 71 -8.08 9.87 9.00
C LEU A 71 -8.51 11.16 9.71
N PRO A 72 -9.62 11.16 10.48
CA PRO A 72 -10.08 12.35 11.19
C PRO A 72 -9.02 12.93 12.14
N GLY A 73 -8.80 14.25 12.10
CA GLY A 73 -7.83 14.94 12.95
C GLY A 73 -6.34 14.71 12.59
N VAL A 74 -6.06 13.99 11.51
CA VAL A 74 -4.70 13.69 11.04
C VAL A 74 -4.34 14.58 9.85
N GLY A 75 -3.57 15.63 10.11
CA GLY A 75 -2.98 16.49 9.07
C GLY A 75 -1.76 15.85 8.37
N PRO A 76 -1.19 16.52 7.35
CA PRO A 76 -0.15 15.95 6.49
C PRO A 76 1.10 15.43 7.22
N ILE A 77 1.61 16.19 8.20
CA ILE A 77 2.80 15.79 8.99
C ILE A 77 2.49 14.54 9.82
N LYS A 78 1.32 14.50 10.48
CA LYS A 78 0.91 13.34 11.27
C LYS A 78 0.67 12.13 10.35
N LEU A 79 0.09 12.34 9.17
CA LEU A 79 -0.14 11.29 8.19
C LEU A 79 1.17 10.67 7.71
N LYS A 80 2.22 11.47 7.48
CA LYS A 80 3.56 10.94 7.18
C LYS A 80 4.05 10.04 8.30
N ASN A 81 3.93 10.47 9.56
CA ASN A 81 4.33 9.66 10.71
C ASN A 81 3.50 8.36 10.83
N VAL A 82 2.19 8.39 10.52
CA VAL A 82 1.35 7.17 10.45
C VAL A 82 1.96 6.20 9.43
N LYS A 83 2.25 6.68 8.22
CA LYS A 83 2.78 5.86 7.14
C LYS A 83 4.13 5.26 7.50
N ASP A 84 5.04 6.05 8.05
CA ASP A 84 6.38 5.59 8.45
C ASP A 84 6.31 4.50 9.53
N LEU A 85 5.39 4.64 10.49
CA LEU A 85 5.13 3.60 11.50
C LEU A 85 4.55 2.33 10.87
N LEU A 86 3.53 2.47 10.01
CA LEU A 86 2.91 1.33 9.33
C LEU A 86 3.89 0.58 8.41
N ILE A 87 4.81 1.29 7.74
CA ILE A 87 5.88 0.63 6.95
C ILE A 87 6.71 -0.28 7.85
N ARG A 88 7.14 0.21 9.02
CA ARG A 88 7.98 -0.56 9.95
C ARG A 88 7.27 -1.82 10.45
N GLU A 89 5.99 -1.72 10.78
CA GLU A 89 5.19 -2.85 11.27
C GLU A 89 4.86 -3.85 10.14
N ALA A 90 4.51 -3.36 8.96
CA ALA A 90 3.95 -4.19 7.90
C ALA A 90 5.00 -4.83 6.99
N LYS A 91 6.19 -4.22 6.83
CA LYS A 91 7.14 -4.57 5.77
C LYS A 91 7.58 -6.03 5.80
N ASP A 92 8.06 -6.52 6.93
CA ASP A 92 8.65 -7.86 7.00
C ASP A 92 7.56 -8.94 6.86
N LEU A 93 6.41 -8.72 7.51
CA LEU A 93 5.23 -9.57 7.37
C LEU A 93 4.70 -9.59 5.93
N PHE A 94 4.69 -8.44 5.25
CA PHE A 94 4.29 -8.34 3.85
C PHE A 94 5.23 -9.12 2.94
N VAL A 95 6.55 -8.98 3.13
CA VAL A 95 7.54 -9.74 2.35
C VAL A 95 7.36 -11.25 2.57
N ALA A 96 7.16 -11.68 3.82
CA ALA A 96 6.88 -13.08 4.14
C ALA A 96 5.60 -13.58 3.44
N ASN A 97 4.52 -12.80 3.46
CA ASN A 97 3.27 -13.15 2.76
C ASN A 97 3.47 -13.28 1.25
N ILE A 98 4.25 -12.40 0.64
CA ILE A 98 4.57 -12.46 -0.80
C ILE A 98 5.36 -13.72 -1.13
N GLN A 99 6.35 -14.06 -0.31
CA GLN A 99 7.20 -15.24 -0.52
C GLN A 99 6.46 -16.56 -0.27
N GLY A 100 5.53 -16.56 0.69
CA GLY A 100 4.67 -17.70 0.99
C GLY A 100 3.55 -17.94 -0.02
N GLU A 101 3.29 -16.99 -0.93
CA GLU A 101 2.23 -17.08 -1.94
C GLU A 101 2.85 -17.33 -3.34
N PRO A 102 3.02 -18.59 -3.77
CA PRO A 102 3.70 -18.92 -5.02
C PRO A 102 2.94 -18.41 -6.25
N ASN A 103 1.62 -18.24 -6.14
CA ASN A 103 0.75 -17.83 -7.25
C ASN A 103 -0.05 -16.57 -6.88
N LEU A 104 0.67 -15.45 -6.71
CA LEU A 104 0.04 -14.15 -6.51
C LEU A 104 -1.08 -13.91 -7.54
N ARG A 105 -2.26 -13.57 -7.03
CA ARG A 105 -3.37 -13.10 -7.87
C ARG A 105 -2.89 -11.90 -8.70
N LYS A 106 -3.17 -11.91 -10.00
CA LYS A 106 -2.75 -10.85 -10.93
C LYS A 106 -3.93 -9.95 -11.28
N VAL A 107 -3.68 -8.65 -11.31
CA VAL A 107 -4.60 -7.63 -11.83
C VAL A 107 -3.90 -6.93 -12.99
N TYR A 108 -4.52 -6.95 -14.16
CA TYR A 108 -4.03 -6.28 -15.35
C TYR A 108 -4.74 -4.94 -15.51
N HIS A 109 -3.98 -3.85 -15.52
CA HIS A 109 -4.50 -2.53 -15.82
C HIS A 109 -4.62 -2.34 -17.32
N SER A 110 -5.71 -1.72 -17.78
CA SER A 110 -5.94 -1.47 -19.21
C SER A 110 -5.20 -0.22 -19.70
N TYR A 111 -5.07 -0.11 -21.02
CA TYR A 111 -4.62 1.12 -21.67
C TYR A 111 -5.57 2.28 -21.36
N PHE A 112 -5.04 3.37 -20.83
CA PHE A 112 -5.74 4.65 -20.77
C PHE A 112 -5.69 5.30 -22.16
N ARG A 113 -6.48 4.79 -23.13
CA ARG A 113 -6.73 5.55 -24.37
C ARG A 113 -7.96 6.42 -24.13
N LYS A 114 -7.87 7.72 -24.39
CA LYS A 114 -9.07 8.55 -24.55
C LYS A 114 -9.87 7.94 -25.71
N SER A 115 -11.08 7.47 -25.44
CA SER A 115 -12.07 7.24 -26.48
C SER A 115 -12.24 8.57 -27.21
N ILE A 116 -11.92 8.60 -28.49
CA ILE A 116 -12.16 9.76 -29.37
C ILE A 116 -13.64 9.74 -29.75
#